data_AF-A0A1F8MHS1-F1
#
_entry.id   AF-A0A1F8MHS1-F1
#
_cell.length_a   1.000
_cell.length_b   1.000
_cell.length_c   1.000
_cell.angle_alpha   90.00
_cell.angle_beta   90.00
_cell.angle_gamma   90.00
#
_symmetry.space_group_name_H-M   'P 1'
#
loop_
_entity.id
_entity.type
_entity.pdbx_description
1 polymer ?
#
loop_
_entity_poly.entity_id
_entity_poly.type
_entity_poly.pdbx_seq_one_letter_code
_entity_poly.pdbx_strand_id
1 'polypeptide(L)' 'MGIDFITIGSYKRPENIMKTHTALLGAGIYVLEDCALANVPPGEYELLCLPLLMFHGDAGPCRAILRPL' A
#
# COMPACT_ATOMS: atom_id res chain seq x y z
N MET A 1 -3.79 4.04 0.58
CA MET A 1 -2.54 4.71 0.97
C MET A 1 -1.38 3.81 0.54
N GLY A 2 -0.42 4.36 -0.20
CA GLY A 2 0.78 3.62 -0.65
C GLY A 2 2.03 4.05 0.11
N ILE A 3 2.93 3.12 0.41
CA ILE A 3 4.24 3.38 1.02
C ILE A 3 5.35 2.56 0.33
N ASP A 4 6.58 3.04 0.40
CA ASP A 4 7.80 2.40 -0.12
C ASP A 4 8.56 1.61 0.97
N PHE A 5 7.81 1.00 1.89
CA PHE A 5 8.34 0.21 3.00
C PHE A 5 7.52 -1.06 3.20
N ILE A 6 8.10 -2.02 3.94
CA ILE A 6 7.53 -3.37 4.11
C ILE A 6 6.23 -3.41 4.91
N THR A 7 5.90 -2.37 5.68
CA THR A 7 4.66 -2.33 6.44
C THR A 7 4.24 -0.92 6.83
N ILE A 8 2.93 -0.68 6.90
CA ILE A 8 2.37 0.57 7.42
C ILE A 8 2.30 0.55 8.94
N GLY A 9 2.79 1.63 9.54
CA GLY A 9 3.04 1.70 10.98
C GLY A 9 4.52 1.50 11.31
N SER A 10 4.91 1.84 12.54
CA SER A 10 6.32 1.85 12.93
C SER A 10 6.79 0.46 13.34
N TYR A 11 7.79 -0.10 12.65
CA TYR A 11 8.42 -1.36 13.06
C TYR A 11 9.02 -1.30 14.49
N LYS A 12 9.42 -0.09 14.94
CA LYS A 12 9.96 0.13 16.28
C LYS A 12 8.90 0.06 17.37
N ARG A 13 7.63 0.10 17.01
CA ARG A 13 6.46 0.02 17.89
C ARG A 13 5.43 -0.92 17.25
N PRO A 14 5.61 -2.25 17.36
CA PRO A 14 4.76 -3.24 16.70
C PRO A 14 3.27 -3.06 17.00
N GLU A 15 2.91 -2.53 18.17
CA GLU A 15 1.53 -2.21 18.53
C GLU A 15 0.88 -1.17 17.60
N ASN A 16 1.68 -0.34 16.94
CA ASN A 16 1.19 0.64 15.99
C ASN A 16 0.92 0.04 14.62
N ILE A 17 1.57 -1.06 14.22
CA ILE A 17 1.33 -1.72 12.93
C ILE A 17 -0.16 -2.09 12.86
N MET A 18 -0.65 -2.87 13.83
CA MET A 18 -2.06 -3.27 13.86
C MET A 18 -3.02 -2.09 13.99
N LYS A 19 -2.73 -1.12 14.87
CA LYS A 19 -3.59 0.06 15.04
C LYS A 19 -3.73 0.86 13.75
N THR A 20 -2.63 1.06 13.03
CA THR A 20 -2.64 1.79 11.76
C THR A 20 -3.39 1.02 10.68
N HIS A 21 -3.15 -0.29 10.54
CA HIS A 21 -3.90 -1.13 9.61
C HIS A 21 -5.41 -1.08 9.88
N THR A 22 -5.83 -1.31 11.13
CA THR A 22 -7.25 -1.33 11.50
C THR A 22 -7.91 0.03 11.30
N ALA A 23 -7.22 1.14 11.62
CA ALA A 23 -7.74 2.48 11.39
C ALA A 23 -7.98 2.77 9.90
N LEU A 24 -7.04 2.40 9.03
CA LEU A 24 -7.15 2.63 7.59
C LEU A 24 -8.19 1.72 6.94
N LEU A 25 -8.12 0.42 7.18
CA LEU A 25 -9.06 -0.56 6.62
C LEU A 25 -10.47 -0.34 7.16
N GLY A 26 -10.62 0.00 8.43
CA GLY A 26 -11.91 0.36 9.04
C GLY A 26 -12.53 1.62 8.43
N ALA A 27 -11.73 2.50 7.82
CA ALA A 27 -12.18 3.66 7.07
C ALA A 27 -12.38 3.38 5.55
N GLY A 28 -12.22 2.13 5.10
CA GLY A 28 -12.30 1.77 3.68
C GLY A 28 -11.09 2.21 2.85
N ILE A 29 -9.97 2.56 3.51
CA ILE A 29 -8.73 2.95 2.84
C ILE A 29 -7.85 1.71 2.71
N TYR A 30 -7.71 1.22 1.47
CA TYR A 30 -6.80 0.11 1.16
C TYR A 30 -5.33 0.51 1.34
N VAL A 31 -4.51 -0.45 1.74
CA VAL A 31 -3.07 -0.28 1.95
C VAL A 31 -2.31 -0.91 0.78
N LEU A 32 -1.29 -0.20 0.28
CA LEU A 32 -0.33 -0.69 -0.69
C LEU A 32 1.06 -0.52 -0.08
N GLU A 33 1.79 -1.61 0.08
CA GLU A 33 3.11 -1.64 0.71
C GLU A 33 4.18 -2.02 -0.31
N ASP A 34 5.44 -1.78 0.04
CA ASP A 34 6.60 -2.14 -0.77
C ASP A 34 6.63 -1.50 -2.18
N CYS A 35 6.11 -0.27 -2.31
CA CYS A 35 6.17 0.48 -3.57
C CYS A 35 7.61 0.87 -3.93
N ALA A 36 8.01 0.66 -5.18
CA ALA A 36 9.30 1.13 -5.70
C ALA A 36 9.27 2.62 -6.08
N LEU A 37 9.36 3.53 -5.09
CA LEU A 37 9.24 4.99 -5.31
C LEU A 37 10.56 5.77 -5.29
N ALA A 38 11.68 5.13 -4.94
CA ALA A 38 12.97 5.81 -4.70
C ALA A 38 13.46 6.73 -5.84
N ASN A 39 13.10 6.43 -7.08
CA ASN A 39 13.49 7.20 -8.27
C ASN A 39 12.30 7.87 -8.98
N VAL A 40 11.13 7.93 -8.35
CA VAL A 40 9.92 8.52 -8.93
C VAL A 40 9.83 9.99 -8.48
N PRO A 41 9.86 10.97 -9.40
CA PRO A 41 9.67 12.38 -9.04
C PRO A 41 8.29 12.63 -8.42
N PRO A 42 8.18 13.49 -7.39
CA PRO A 42 6.89 13.89 -6.84
C PRO A 42 6.01 14.53 -7.92
N GLY A 43 4.71 14.22 -7.89
CA GLY A 43 3.76 14.73 -8.87
C GLY A 43 2.48 13.91 -8.89
N GLU A 44 1.59 14.26 -9.81
CA GLU A 44 0.36 13.52 -10.05
C GLU A 44 0.58 12.43 -11.11
N TYR A 45 0.06 11.24 -10.85
CA TYR A 45 0.15 10.07 -11.72
C TYR A 45 -1.19 9.34 -11.70
N GLU A 46 -1.51 8.64 -12.77
CA GLU A 46 -2.50 7.57 -12.71
C GLU A 46 -1.84 6.31 -12.12
N LEU A 47 -2.47 5.73 -11.09
CA LEU A 47 -2.03 4.48 -10.47
C LEU A 47 -2.86 3.30 -11.01
N LEU A 48 -2.17 2.35 -11.63
CA LEU A 48 -2.72 1.02 -11.96
C LEU A 48 -2.23 0.03 -10.91
N CYS A 49 -3.14 -0.47 -10.07
CA CYS A 49 -2.81 -1.31 -8.93
C CYS A 49 -3.89 -2.39 -8.73
N LEU A 50 -3.96 -3.33 -9.68
CA LEU A 50 -4.94 -4.42 -9.66
C LEU A 50 -4.32 -5.63 -8.92
N PRO A 51 -4.79 -5.98 -7.71
CA PRO A 51 -4.30 -7.16 -7.00
C PRO A 51 -4.78 -8.43 -7.68
N LEU A 52 -3.99 -9.49 -7.56
CA LEU A 52 -4.42 -10.84 -7.90
C LEU A 52 -5.67 -11.19 -7.10
N LEU A 53 -6.70 -11.72 -7.77
CA LEU A 53 -7.90 -12.19 -7.09
C LEU A 53 -7.61 -13.52 -6.38
N MET A 54 -7.39 -13.44 -5.07
CA MET A 54 -7.10 -14.58 -4.22
C MET A 54 -8.39 -15.13 -3.60
N PHE A 55 -8.70 -16.40 -3.85
CA PHE A 55 -9.86 -17.06 -3.22
C PHE A 55 -9.65 -17.15 -1.70
N HIS A 56 -10.54 -16.54 -0.93
CA HIS A 56 -10.40 -16.36 0.53
C HIS A 56 -9.12 -15.65 0.99
N GLY A 57 -8.48 -14.87 0.12
CA GLY A 57 -7.32 -14.05 0.50
C GLY A 57 -7.72 -12.80 1.29
N ASP A 58 -6.82 -12.35 2.15
CA ASP A 58 -6.87 -11.07 2.87
C ASP A 58 -6.26 -9.92 2.06
N ALA A 59 -5.28 -10.24 1.21
CA ALA A 59 -4.67 -9.35 0.24
C ALA A 59 -4.19 -10.15 -0.99
N GLY A 60 -3.77 -9.45 -2.05
CA GLY A 60 -3.19 -10.05 -3.23
C GLY A 60 -2.00 -9.24 -3.73
N PRO A 61 -0.91 -9.88 -4.20
CA PRO A 61 0.18 -9.16 -4.83
C PRO A 61 -0.31 -8.46 -6.10
N CYS A 62 0.30 -7.33 -6.44
CA CYS A 62 0.00 -6.59 -7.65
C CYS A 62 1.28 -6.13 -8.34
N ARG A 63 1.18 -5.89 -9.65
CA ARG A 63 2.13 -5.03 -10.36
C ARG A 63 1.61 -3.60 -10.32
N ALA A 64 2.09 -2.81 -9.35
CA ALA A 64 1.76 -1.40 -9.26
C ALA A 64 2.52 -0.62 -10.36
N ILE A 65 1.81 0.18 -11.15
CA ILE A 65 2.37 0.98 -12.25
C ILE A 65 1.87 2.41 -12.10
N LEU A 66 2.79 3.36 -12.20
CA LEU A 66 2.47 4.78 -12.31
C LEU A 66 2.57 5.20 -13.78
N ARG A 67 1.53 5.86 -14.30
CA ARG A 67 1.53 6.51 -15.61
C ARG A 67 1.48 8.02 -15.40
N PRO A 68 2.39 8.82 -15.99
CA PRO A 68 2.30 10.28 -15.95
C PRO A 68 0.94 10.74 -16.48
N LEU A 69 0.39 11.81 -15.86
CA LEU A 69 -0.80 12.49 -16.36
C LEU A 69 -0.48 13.42 -17.52
#